data_AF-A0A7S3NB10-F1
#
_entry.id   AF-A0A7S3NB10-F1
#
_cell.length_a   1.000
_cell.length_b   1.000
_cell.length_c   1.000
_cell.angle_alpha   90.00
_cell.angle_beta   90.00
_cell.angle_gamma   90.00
#
_symmetry.space_group_name_H-M   'P 1'
#
loop_
_entity.id
_entity.type
_entity.pdbx_description
1 polymer ?
#
loop_
_entity_poly.entity_id
_entity_poly.type
_entity_poly.pdbx_seq_one_letter_code
_entity_poly.pdbx_strand_id
1 'polypeptide(L)'
;MQRISEIFNVNTFIVSQVNPFVIPFISDDGGGVLGTNTAFTRKIRSFVNNELLHIVNLMSFFGLIPEKVERVAGIATQNYKGHVTISPKVRFSDYINILRNPSPEYIADASRLSQHNTYPKIRLIRSIYEIEREIKNC
;
A
#
# COMPACT_ATOMS: atom_id res chain seq x y z
N MET A 1 -11.66 -5.16 3.45
CA MET A 1 -12.12 -5.22 2.04
C MET A 1 -13.32 -6.15 1.84
N GLN A 2 -13.48 -7.24 2.61
CA GLN A 2 -14.60 -8.20 2.48
C GLN A 2 -16.00 -7.55 2.43
N ARG A 3 -16.30 -6.66 3.38
CA ARG A 3 -17.61 -5.97 3.39
C ARG A 3 -17.85 -5.08 2.16
N ILE A 4 -16.81 -4.49 1.59
CA ILE A 4 -16.92 -3.66 0.37
C ILE A 4 -17.11 -4.57 -0.85
N SER A 5 -16.42 -5.72 -0.92
CA SER A 5 -16.63 -6.68 -2.01
C SER A 5 -18.05 -7.24 -1.99
N GLU A 6 -18.62 -7.48 -0.81
CA GLU A 6 -20.00 -7.95 -0.67
C GLU A 6 -21.01 -6.89 -1.14
N ILE A 7 -20.84 -5.62 -0.72
CA ILE A 7 -21.75 -4.53 -1.09
C ILE A 7 -21.72 -4.23 -2.58
N PHE A 8 -20.53 -4.24 -3.20
CA PHE A 8 -20.36 -3.91 -4.62
C PHE A 8 -20.33 -5.14 -5.53
N ASN A 9 -20.43 -6.36 -4.97
CA ASN A 9 -20.29 -7.63 -5.69
C ASN A 9 -19.06 -7.66 -6.62
N VAL A 10 -17.90 -7.25 -6.09
CA VAL A 10 -16.63 -7.19 -6.83
C VAL A 10 -15.60 -8.17 -6.27
N ASN A 11 -14.93 -8.89 -7.17
CA ASN A 11 -13.90 -9.86 -6.82
C ASN A 11 -12.49 -9.25 -6.81
N THR A 12 -12.23 -8.31 -7.72
CA THR A 12 -10.92 -7.68 -7.89
C THR A 12 -10.90 -6.24 -7.39
N PHE A 13 -9.86 -5.88 -6.65
CA PHE A 13 -9.63 -4.50 -6.20
C PHE A 13 -8.31 -3.97 -6.75
N ILE A 14 -8.42 -2.85 -7.46
CA ILE A 14 -7.28 -2.00 -7.83
C ILE A 14 -7.27 -0.84 -6.85
N VAL A 15 -6.19 -0.71 -6.08
CA VAL A 15 -6.10 0.27 -5.00
C VAL A 15 -4.89 1.17 -5.24
N SER A 16 -5.11 2.48 -5.19
CA SER A 16 -4.03 3.45 -5.14
C SER A 16 -3.79 3.85 -3.69
N GLN A 17 -2.62 3.50 -3.16
CA GLN A 17 -2.22 3.81 -1.79
C GLN A 17 -1.42 5.11 -1.76
N VAL A 18 -2.05 6.16 -1.24
CA VAL A 18 -1.44 7.50 -1.10
C VAL A 18 -1.11 7.86 0.34
N ASN A 19 -1.43 7.01 1.32
CA ASN A 19 -1.23 7.33 2.73
C ASN A 19 0.27 7.38 3.08
N PRO A 20 0.83 8.57 3.42
CA PRO A 20 2.26 8.74 3.71
C PRO A 20 2.75 7.86 4.85
N PHE A 21 1.91 7.55 5.83
CA PHE A 21 2.33 6.72 6.97
C PHE A 21 2.44 5.24 6.63
N VAL A 22 1.78 4.80 5.56
CA VAL A 22 1.72 3.38 5.16
C VAL A 22 2.73 3.08 4.05
N ILE A 23 3.01 4.05 3.16
CA ILE A 23 3.91 3.87 2.01
C ILE A 23 5.31 3.32 2.38
N PRO A 24 6.00 3.76 3.46
CA PRO A 24 7.31 3.20 3.84
C PRO A 24 7.27 1.71 4.16
N PHE A 25 6.13 1.25 4.66
CA PHE A 25 5.93 -0.13 5.13
C PHE A 25 5.37 -1.03 4.02
N ILE A 26 4.87 -0.46 2.92
CA ILE A 26 4.48 -1.20 1.72
C ILE A 26 5.77 -1.71 1.05
N SER A 27 5.87 -3.03 0.88
CA SER A 27 6.94 -3.63 0.08
C SER A 27 6.83 -3.12 -1.37
N ASP A 28 7.97 -2.76 -1.97
CA ASP A 28 8.07 -2.25 -3.35
C ASP A 28 7.53 -3.25 -4.41
N ASP A 29 7.21 -4.48 -3.97
CA ASP A 29 6.66 -5.57 -4.78
C ASP A 29 5.23 -5.33 -5.28
N GLY A 30 4.55 -4.24 -4.89
CA GLY A 30 3.31 -3.80 -5.52
C GLY A 30 2.16 -4.83 -5.51
N GLY A 31 2.19 -5.81 -4.59
CA GLY A 31 1.23 -6.91 -4.53
C GLY A 31 1.33 -7.91 -5.70
N GLY A 32 2.29 -7.74 -6.62
CA GLY A 32 2.55 -8.68 -7.68
C GLY A 32 3.38 -9.84 -7.16
N VAL A 33 2.93 -11.07 -7.42
CA VAL A 33 3.64 -12.33 -7.14
C VAL A 33 5.03 -12.40 -7.82
N LEU A 34 5.40 -11.41 -8.64
CA LEU A 34 6.64 -11.31 -9.40
C LEU A 34 7.83 -10.64 -8.68
N GLY A 35 7.71 -10.31 -7.39
CA GLY A 35 8.86 -9.84 -6.61
C GLY A 35 9.85 -10.98 -6.36
N THR A 36 11.02 -10.93 -7.02
CA THR A 36 12.17 -11.84 -6.87
C THR A 36 12.86 -11.76 -5.49
N ASN A 37 12.20 -11.18 -4.48
CA ASN A 37 12.67 -11.17 -3.11
C ASN A 37 12.21 -12.44 -2.41
N THR A 38 13.20 -13.25 -2.05
CA THR A 38 13.08 -14.56 -1.40
C THR A 38 12.03 -14.53 -0.30
N ALA A 39 11.18 -15.56 -0.24
CA ALA A 39 10.12 -15.70 0.78
C ALA A 39 10.61 -15.43 2.22
N PHE A 40 11.90 -15.64 2.47
CA PHE A 40 12.60 -15.34 3.71
C PHE A 40 12.62 -13.84 4.08
N THR A 41 12.98 -12.96 3.14
CA THR A 41 12.98 -11.49 3.38
C THR A 41 11.58 -10.97 3.66
N ARG A 42 10.57 -11.51 2.97
CA ARG A 42 9.16 -11.21 3.20
C ARG A 42 8.71 -11.64 4.59
N LYS A 43 9.12 -12.84 5.02
CA LYS A 43 8.81 -13.40 6.34
C LYS A 43 9.48 -12.61 7.46
N ILE A 44 10.75 -12.25 7.31
CA ILE A 44 11.49 -11.40 8.25
C ILE A 44 10.82 -10.03 8.33
N ARG A 45 10.51 -9.39 7.20
CA ARG A 45 9.85 -8.07 7.20
C ARG A 45 8.47 -8.13 7.86
N SER A 46 7.69 -9.17 7.60
CA SER A 46 6.41 -9.37 8.29
C SER A 46 6.57 -9.59 9.79
N PHE A 47 7.62 -10.33 10.20
CA PHE A 47 7.92 -10.59 11.59
C PHE A 47 8.35 -9.30 12.31
N VAL A 48 9.26 -8.53 11.72
CA VAL A 48 9.71 -7.23 12.24
C VAL A 48 8.55 -6.24 12.34
N ASN A 49 7.68 -6.17 11.34
CA ASN A 49 6.50 -5.29 11.40
C ASN A 49 5.55 -5.70 12.52
N ASN A 50 5.27 -7.00 12.68
CA ASN A 50 4.43 -7.50 13.77
C ASN A 50 5.05 -7.25 15.15
N GLU A 51 6.37 -7.40 15.26
CA GLU A 51 7.10 -7.15 16.50
C GLU A 51 7.10 -5.67 16.87
N LEU A 52 7.33 -4.78 15.90
CA LEU A 52 7.21 -3.33 16.10
C LEU A 52 5.81 -2.95 16.60
N LEU A 53 4.77 -3.56 16.04
CA LEU A 53 3.40 -3.33 16.48
C LEU A 53 3.14 -3.86 17.88
N HIS A 54 3.68 -5.04 18.18
CA HIS A 54 3.60 -5.61 19.50
C HIS A 54 4.28 -4.72 20.54
N ILE A 55 5.48 -4.21 20.24
CA ILE A 55 6.24 -3.29 21.10
C ILE A 55 5.47 -1.98 21.29
N VAL A 56 4.87 -1.42 20.24
CA VAL A 56 4.06 -0.19 20.36
C VAL A 56 2.82 -0.42 21.21
N ASN A 57 2.14 -1.57 21.05
CA ASN A 57 0.99 -1.93 21.87
C ASN A 57 1.38 -2.15 23.34
N LEU A 58 2.52 -2.79 23.59
CA LEU A 58 3.06 -2.96 24.94
C LEU A 58 3.41 -1.61 25.56
N MET A 59 4.08 -0.72 24.83
CA MET A 59 4.41 0.62 25.33
C MET A 59 3.16 1.49 25.59
N SER A 60 2.09 1.30 24.82
CA SER A 60 0.78 1.92 25.10
C SER A 60 0.16 1.34 26.38
N PHE A 61 0.20 0.02 26.56
CA PHE A 61 -0.30 -0.65 27.76
C PHE A 61 0.42 -0.20 29.05
N PHE A 62 1.72 0.06 28.98
CA PHE A 62 2.49 0.62 30.10
C PHE A 62 2.31 2.13 30.31
N GLY A 63 1.46 2.80 29.51
CA GLY A 63 1.14 4.23 29.66
C GLY A 63 2.28 5.18 29.29
N LEU A 64 3.35 4.68 28.66
CA LEU A 64 4.53 5.46 28.27
C LEU A 64 4.29 6.27 27.00
N ILE A 65 3.24 5.93 26.24
CA ILE A 65 2.92 6.55 24.96
C ILE A 65 1.48 7.06 24.99
N PRO A 66 1.20 8.30 24.55
CA PRO A 66 -0.15 8.82 24.48
C PRO A 66 -1.00 8.03 23.46
N GLU A 67 -2.26 7.76 23.80
CA GLU A 67 -3.28 7.01 23.02
C GLU A 67 -3.35 7.41 21.52
N LYS A 68 -2.95 8.64 21.20
CA LYS A 68 -2.85 9.15 19.82
C LYS A 68 -1.84 8.39 18.96
N VAL A 69 -0.74 7.92 19.54
CA VAL A 69 0.32 7.19 18.82
C VAL A 69 -0.10 5.74 18.58
N GLU A 70 -0.86 5.12 19.49
CA GLU A 70 -1.48 3.82 19.27
C GLU A 70 -2.42 3.87 18.05
N ARG A 71 -3.23 4.92 17.96
CA ARG A 71 -4.11 5.14 16.80
C ARG A 71 -3.31 5.34 15.50
N VAL A 72 -2.20 6.07 15.54
CA VAL A 72 -1.31 6.26 14.37
C VAL A 72 -0.63 4.96 13.95
N ALA A 73 -0.20 4.12 14.90
CA ALA A 73 0.38 2.81 14.62
C ALA A 73 -0.66 1.82 14.05
N GLY A 74 -1.89 1.85 14.57
CA GLY A 74 -3.00 1.07 14.01
C GLY A 74 -3.32 1.48 12.57
N ILE A 75 -3.28 2.79 12.26
CA ILE A 75 -3.46 3.31 10.89
C ILE A 75 -2.30 2.92 9.98
N ALA A 76 -1.05 2.97 10.48
CA ALA A 76 0.14 2.56 9.72
C ALA A 76 0.12 1.06 9.34
N THR A 77 -0.63 0.25 10.09
CA THR A 77 -0.75 -1.20 9.91
C THR A 77 -1.91 -1.61 9.02
N GLN A 78 -2.80 -0.69 8.66
CA GLN A 78 -3.97 -1.02 7.86
C GLN A 78 -3.53 -1.59 6.50
N ASN A 79 -3.60 -2.91 6.40
CA ASN A 79 -3.36 -3.69 5.20
C ASN A 79 -4.53 -3.48 4.23
N TYR A 80 -4.67 -2.29 3.66
CA TYR A 80 -5.49 -2.07 2.47
C TYR A 80 -4.73 -2.56 1.23
N LYS A 81 -4.33 -3.82 1.24
CA LYS A 81 -3.73 -4.49 0.08
C LYS A 81 -4.87 -4.93 -0.83
N GLY A 82 -4.97 -4.29 -1.99
CA GLY A 82 -5.79 -4.79 -3.10
C GLY A 82 -5.07 -5.90 -3.85
N HIS A 83 -5.79 -6.54 -4.77
CA HIS A 83 -5.20 -7.49 -5.74
C HIS A 83 -4.12 -6.81 -6.59
N VAL A 84 -4.33 -5.54 -6.94
CA VAL A 84 -3.29 -4.68 -7.52
C VAL A 84 -3.17 -3.44 -6.67
N THR A 85 -2.01 -3.23 -6.04
CA THR A 85 -1.77 -2.04 -5.22
C THR A 85 -0.76 -1.13 -5.92
N ILE A 86 -1.18 0.07 -6.30
CA ILE A 86 -0.31 1.10 -6.87
C ILE A 86 0.12 2.03 -5.74
N SER A 87 1.41 2.10 -5.47
CA SER A 87 1.99 3.00 -4.47
C SER A 87 3.08 3.84 -5.13
N PRO A 88 3.20 5.13 -4.80
CA PRO A 88 4.28 5.96 -5.28
C PRO A 88 5.60 5.61 -4.60
N LYS A 89 6.71 5.73 -5.34
CA LYS A 89 8.06 5.71 -4.77
C LYS A 89 8.36 7.07 -4.16
N VAL A 90 8.06 7.22 -2.88
CA VAL A 90 8.26 8.47 -2.13
C VAL A 90 9.70 8.62 -1.65
N ARG A 91 10.23 9.84 -1.75
CA ARG A 91 11.50 10.24 -1.15
C ARG A 91 11.23 10.99 0.15
N PHE A 92 12.21 11.06 1.05
CA PHE A 92 12.09 11.84 2.29
C PHE A 92 11.73 13.32 2.04
N SER A 93 12.22 13.90 0.93
CA SER A 93 11.87 15.27 0.51
C SER A 93 10.38 15.44 0.20
N ASP A 94 9.71 14.39 -0.29
CA ASP A 94 8.28 14.46 -0.63
C ASP A 94 7.43 14.60 0.63
N TYR A 95 7.82 13.97 1.74
CA TYR A 95 7.10 14.11 3.02
C TYR A 95 7.09 15.54 3.55
N ILE A 96 8.20 16.27 3.39
CA ILE A 96 8.29 17.68 3.79
C ILE A 96 7.41 18.53 2.87
N ASN A 97 7.32 18.17 1.59
CA ASN A 97 6.51 18.88 0.61
C ASN A 97 5.00 18.59 0.73
N ILE A 98 4.55 17.52 1.40
CA ILE A 98 3.12 17.27 1.67
C ILE A 98 2.46 18.42 2.43
N LEU A 99 3.21 19.08 3.32
CA LEU A 99 2.70 20.20 4.13
C LEU A 99 2.78 21.56 3.41
N ARG A 100 3.34 21.60 2.20
CA ARG A 100 3.54 22.83 1.42
C ARG A 100 2.59 22.83 0.21
N ASN A 101 2.25 24.03 -0.28
CA ASN A 101 1.44 24.16 -1.48
C ASN A 101 2.23 23.62 -2.70
N PRO A 102 1.71 22.62 -3.45
CA PRO A 102 2.43 22.04 -4.56
C PRO A 102 2.58 23.03 -5.72
N SER A 103 3.78 23.05 -6.34
CA SER A 103 4.01 23.79 -7.58
C SER A 103 3.45 23.02 -8.78
N PRO A 104 3.05 23.69 -9.88
CA PRO A 104 2.56 23.01 -11.08
C PRO A 104 3.60 22.06 -11.69
N GLU A 105 4.89 22.41 -11.60
CA GLU A 105 6.00 21.56 -12.03
C GLU A 105 6.09 20.27 -11.19
N TYR A 106 5.96 20.37 -9.87
CA TYR A 106 5.94 19.21 -8.98
C TYR A 106 4.79 18.26 -9.29
N ILE A 107 3.60 18.78 -9.62
CA ILE A 107 2.44 17.96 -9.99
C ILE A 107 2.70 17.19 -11.29
N ALA A 108 3.32 17.83 -12.28
CA ALA A 108 3.66 17.18 -13.55
C ALA A 108 4.68 16.05 -13.34
N ASP A 109 5.71 16.29 -12.53
CA ASP A 109 6.71 15.28 -12.19
C ASP A 109 6.13 14.12 -11.36
N ALA A 110 5.31 14.43 -10.36
CA ALA A 110 4.62 13.41 -9.56
C ALA A 110 3.69 12.54 -10.42
N SER A 111 3.03 13.15 -11.41
CA SER A 111 2.19 12.44 -12.38
C SER A 111 3.01 11.50 -13.25
N ARG A 112 4.14 11.97 -13.78
CA ARG A 112 5.07 11.14 -14.59
C ARG A 112 5.62 9.97 -13.78
N LEU A 113 6.02 10.19 -12.53
CA LEU A 113 6.49 9.14 -11.64
C LEU A 113 5.40 8.11 -11.35
N SER A 114 4.17 8.57 -11.13
CA SER A 114 3.01 7.70 -10.89
C SER A 114 2.66 6.84 -12.10
N GLN A 115 2.74 7.40 -13.31
CA GLN A 115 2.58 6.66 -14.56
C GLN A 115 3.64 5.56 -14.69
N HIS A 116 4.92 5.90 -14.48
CA HIS A 116 6.02 4.93 -14.56
C HIS A 116 5.84 3.76 -13.60
N ASN A 117 5.40 4.02 -12.36
CA ASN A 117 5.10 2.98 -11.36
C ASN A 117 3.86 2.13 -11.72
N THR A 118 2.96 2.66 -12.55
CA THR A 118 1.72 1.97 -12.97
C THR A 118 1.96 1.05 -14.17
N TYR A 119 2.83 1.43 -15.11
CA TYR A 119 3.13 0.66 -16.31
C TYR A 119 3.42 -0.83 -16.12
N PRO A 120 4.27 -1.28 -15.16
CA PRO A 120 4.49 -2.70 -14.94
C PRO A 120 3.23 -3.44 -14.49
N LYS A 121 2.29 -2.75 -13.83
CA LYS A 121 1.04 -3.32 -13.32
C LYS A 121 -0.07 -3.38 -14.36
N ILE A 122 0.04 -2.66 -15.48
CA ILE A 122 -0.96 -2.68 -16.57
C ILE A 122 -1.13 -4.10 -17.13
N ARG A 123 -0.03 -4.84 -17.30
CA ARG A 123 -0.10 -6.23 -17.78
C ARG A 123 -0.88 -7.13 -16.83
N LEU A 124 -0.64 -7.00 -15.53
CA LEU A 124 -1.36 -7.74 -14.50
C LEU A 124 -2.86 -7.40 -14.50
N ILE A 125 -3.19 -6.10 -14.56
CA ILE A 125 -4.59 -5.65 -14.64
C ILE A 125 -5.28 -6.22 -15.88
N ARG A 126 -4.61 -6.20 -17.03
CA ARG A 126 -5.13 -6.77 -18.28
C ARG A 126 -5.43 -8.26 -18.13
N SER A 127 -4.49 -9.04 -17.58
CA SER A 127 -4.69 -10.48 -17.39
C SER A 127 -5.86 -10.79 -16.46
N ILE A 128 -6.03 -10.03 -15.38
CA ILE A 128 -7.18 -10.22 -14.46
C ILE A 128 -8.50 -9.91 -15.19
N TYR A 129 -8.54 -8.81 -15.95
CA TYR A 129 -9.72 -8.43 -16.72
C TYR A 129 -10.08 -9.46 -17.80
N GLU A 130 -9.09 -10.00 -18.51
CA GLU A 130 -9.32 -11.04 -19.53
C GLU A 130 -9.94 -12.30 -18.91
N ILE A 131 -9.42 -12.74 -17.76
CA ILE A 131 -9.99 -13.89 -17.03
C ILE A 131 -11.44 -13.61 -16.60
N GLU A 132 -11.71 -12.45 -16.01
CA GLU A 132 -13.07 -12.07 -15.60
C GLU A 132 -14.04 -12.00 -16.79
N ARG A 133 -13.55 -11.51 -17.94
CA ARG A 133 -14.34 -11.43 -19.17
C ARG A 133 -14.71 -12.82 -19.70
N GLU A 134 -13.75 -13.76 -19.75
CA GLU A 134 -14.02 -15.11 -20.22
C GLU A 134 -14.98 -15.86 -19.29
N ILE A 135 -14.83 -15.70 -17.97
CA ILE A 135 -15.76 -16.29 -16.99
C ILE A 135 -17.20 -15.77 -17.19
N LYS A 136 -17.36 -14.50 -17.57
CA LYS A 136 -18.69 -13.92 -17.82
C LYS A 136 -19.35 -14.42 -19.12
N ASN A 137 -18.56 -14.90 -20.08
CA ASN A 137 -19.05 -15.38 -21.37
C ASN A 137 -19.46 -16.86 -21.35
N CYS A 138 -19.05 -17.62 -20.33
CA CYS A 138 -19.49 -18.99 -20.06
C CYS A 138 -20.86 -19.02 -19.36
#